data_AF-A0A9P2MJX3-F1
#
_entry.id   AF-A0A9P2MJX3-F1
#
_cell.length_a   1.000
_cell.length_b   1.000
_cell.length_c   1.000
_cell.angle_alpha   90.00
_cell.angle_beta   90.00
_cell.angle_gamma   90.00
#
_symmetry.space_group_name_H-M   'P 1'
#
loop_
_entity.id
_entity.type
_entity.pdbx_description
1 polymer ?
#
loop_
_entity_poly.entity_id
_entity_poly.type
_entity_poly.pdbx_seq_one_letter_code
_entity_poly.pdbx_strand_id
1 'polypeptide(L)'
;MKLAFANEIVFIRKKQASKAKTPEFYESECLEYARKTNKKFLGFVMPWEGGNTRSVFIDTNDIKTTPLAKNVLIAKNRLKGRQPKKGTIRQNFKEDKKQARIDKLYNEVKGIAEKGGYKLIRLHGELPSKYKSFAECHCETHNETFSRNCRDLLHKGSVTCPQCLTVMRSLQNGVSHYKRQGKMRPVSLYINSLENKFIKFGVSISPELRLKQHKKQSNLDQSMVYVREFKDGWQAIDLEYGIKTRFKGKRLTSKDLTVGYTETREYRLLPEIIKFIDDYINLNPTLPQYIIEDDEYWSAIKDDFVFDESQFMFPDTSDEEYYSNLAELDLSPLETL
;
A
#
# COMPACT_ATOMS: atom_id res chain seq x y z
N MET A 1 -34.14 -49.23 25.44
CA MET A 1 -33.22 -48.23 26.00
C MET A 1 -32.92 -48.64 27.42
N LYS A 2 -31.65 -48.94 27.76
CA LYS A 2 -31.30 -49.35 29.13
C LYS A 2 -31.10 -48.10 29.98
N LEU A 3 -31.91 -47.97 31.02
CA LEU A 3 -31.77 -46.90 32.02
C LEU A 3 -30.93 -47.44 33.18
N ALA A 4 -30.11 -46.57 33.75
CA ALA A 4 -29.32 -46.88 34.94
C ALA A 4 -29.26 -45.66 35.88
N PHE A 5 -29.30 -45.91 37.18
CA PHE A 5 -28.97 -44.90 38.20
C PHE A 5 -27.45 -44.86 38.47
N ALA A 6 -26.94 -43.84 39.15
CA ALA A 6 -25.50 -43.65 39.33
C ALA A 6 -24.81 -44.84 40.02
N ASN A 7 -25.49 -45.49 40.95
CA ASN A 7 -25.02 -46.69 41.65
C ASN A 7 -24.82 -47.91 40.71
N GLU A 8 -25.52 -47.94 39.58
CA GLU A 8 -25.44 -49.00 38.57
C GLU A 8 -24.41 -48.70 37.46
N ILE A 9 -23.77 -47.52 37.49
CA ILE A 9 -22.83 -47.06 36.47
C ILE A 9 -21.39 -47.23 36.99
N VAL A 10 -20.65 -48.15 36.38
CA VAL A 10 -19.21 -48.32 36.65
C VAL A 10 -18.45 -47.11 36.12
N PHE A 11 -17.96 -46.25 37.02
CA PHE A 11 -17.21 -45.05 36.67
C PHE A 11 -15.70 -45.25 36.84
N ILE A 12 -14.98 -45.30 35.72
CA ILE A 12 -13.51 -45.35 35.70
C ILE A 12 -12.98 -43.95 35.37
N ARG A 13 -12.32 -43.31 36.33
CA ARG A 13 -11.75 -41.96 36.15
C ARG A 13 -10.51 -42.03 35.24
N LYS A 14 -10.57 -41.43 34.05
CA LYS A 14 -9.42 -41.33 33.14
C LYS A 14 -8.40 -40.29 33.65
N LYS A 15 -7.10 -40.62 33.63
CA LYS A 15 -5.99 -39.74 34.09
C LYS A 15 -5.99 -38.33 33.47
N GLN A 16 -6.44 -38.19 32.21
CA GLN A 16 -6.52 -36.90 31.49
C GLN A 16 -7.72 -36.04 31.88
N ALA A 17 -8.67 -36.55 32.68
CA ALA A 17 -9.92 -35.89 33.02
C ALA A 17 -10.03 -35.62 34.53
N SER A 18 -9.02 -34.94 35.10
CA SER A 18 -8.99 -34.58 36.52
C SER A 18 -10.21 -33.78 36.98
N LYS A 19 -10.92 -33.10 36.06
CA LYS A 19 -12.15 -32.33 36.30
C LYS A 19 -13.45 -33.05 35.91
N ALA A 20 -13.41 -34.32 35.50
CA ALA A 20 -14.63 -35.08 35.17
C ALA A 20 -15.47 -35.31 36.43
N LYS A 21 -16.76 -35.01 36.32
CA LYS A 21 -17.74 -35.16 37.39
C LYS A 21 -18.28 -36.60 37.39
N THR A 22 -18.55 -37.13 38.59
CA THR A 22 -19.05 -38.50 38.79
C THR A 22 -20.52 -38.62 38.35
N PRO A 23 -21.01 -39.83 38.03
CA PRO A 23 -22.43 -40.08 37.80
C PRO A 23 -23.31 -39.62 38.98
N GLU A 24 -22.85 -39.84 40.23
CA GLU A 24 -23.52 -39.42 41.47
C GLU A 24 -23.72 -37.90 41.53
N PHE A 25 -22.69 -37.14 41.11
CA PHE A 25 -22.80 -35.69 41.00
C PHE A 25 -23.90 -35.29 40.01
N TYR A 26 -24.00 -35.94 38.85
CA TYR A 26 -25.06 -35.61 37.89
C TYR A 26 -26.44 -36.07 38.36
N GLU A 27 -26.54 -37.20 39.07
CA GLU A 27 -27.79 -37.70 39.62
C GLU A 27 -28.37 -36.75 40.66
N SER A 28 -27.55 -36.32 41.63
CA SER A 28 -27.98 -35.35 42.65
C SER A 28 -28.47 -34.03 42.02
N GLU A 29 -27.80 -33.56 40.97
CA GLU A 29 -28.22 -32.37 40.22
C GLU A 29 -29.54 -32.58 39.47
N CYS A 30 -29.76 -33.76 38.88
CA CYS A 30 -31.01 -34.11 38.20
C CYS A 30 -32.18 -34.27 39.18
N LEU A 31 -31.94 -34.87 40.36
CA LEU A 31 -32.94 -34.98 41.42
C LEU A 31 -33.35 -33.61 41.98
N GLU A 32 -32.39 -32.68 42.18
CA GLU A 32 -32.72 -31.32 42.61
C GLU A 32 -33.53 -30.56 41.53
N TYR A 33 -33.19 -30.74 40.25
CA TYR A 33 -33.94 -30.16 39.14
C TYR A 33 -35.37 -30.72 39.04
N ALA A 34 -35.52 -32.05 39.18
CA ALA A 34 -36.79 -32.76 39.20
C ALA A 34 -37.71 -32.22 40.31
N ARG A 35 -37.20 -32.09 41.55
CA ARG A 35 -37.94 -31.48 42.67
C ARG A 35 -38.42 -30.06 42.38
N LYS A 36 -37.58 -29.23 41.74
CA LYS A 36 -37.89 -27.82 41.44
C LYS A 36 -38.87 -27.63 40.28
N THR A 37 -38.95 -28.59 39.38
CA THR A 37 -39.80 -28.51 38.18
C THR A 37 -41.03 -29.42 38.27
N ASN A 38 -41.27 -30.02 39.44
CA ASN A 38 -42.34 -31.00 39.69
C ASN A 38 -42.31 -32.22 38.76
N LYS A 39 -41.11 -32.67 38.39
CA LYS A 39 -40.88 -33.84 37.52
C LYS A 39 -40.29 -34.99 38.31
N LYS A 40 -40.43 -36.22 37.80
CA LYS A 40 -39.77 -37.42 38.34
C LYS A 40 -38.61 -37.82 37.43
N PHE A 41 -37.41 -37.98 38.02
CA PHE A 41 -36.23 -38.49 37.32
C PHE A 41 -36.27 -40.02 37.27
N LEU A 42 -36.00 -40.60 36.09
CA LEU A 42 -36.10 -42.04 35.82
C LEU A 42 -34.74 -42.71 35.54
N GLY A 43 -33.64 -41.96 35.59
CA GLY A 43 -32.28 -42.47 35.38
C GLY A 43 -31.61 -41.94 34.10
N PHE A 44 -30.39 -42.42 33.87
CA PHE A 44 -29.58 -42.08 32.70
C PHE A 44 -29.70 -43.11 31.59
N VAL A 45 -29.65 -42.64 30.34
CA VAL A 45 -29.59 -43.49 29.15
C VAL A 45 -28.16 -44.00 28.97
N MET A 46 -27.99 -45.32 28.98
CA MET A 46 -26.68 -45.94 28.70
C MET A 46 -26.36 -45.94 27.20
N PRO A 47 -25.07 -45.82 26.80
CA PRO A 47 -23.86 -45.80 27.64
C PRO A 47 -23.59 -44.46 28.34
N TRP A 48 -22.82 -44.49 29.45
CA TRP A 48 -22.43 -43.30 30.20
C TRP A 48 -21.29 -42.54 29.49
N GLU A 49 -21.56 -41.28 29.13
CA GLU A 49 -20.63 -40.37 28.44
C GLU A 49 -20.40 -39.07 29.25
N GLY A 50 -20.54 -39.14 30.58
CA GLY A 50 -20.41 -37.95 31.44
C GLY A 50 -21.53 -36.94 31.19
N GLY A 51 -21.18 -35.66 31.03
CA GLY A 51 -22.17 -34.59 30.81
C GLY A 51 -22.97 -34.68 29.51
N ASN A 52 -22.55 -35.53 28.56
CA ASN A 52 -23.28 -35.81 27.33
C ASN A 52 -24.27 -36.99 27.47
N THR A 53 -24.33 -37.65 28.63
CA THR A 53 -25.33 -38.68 28.87
C THR A 53 -26.72 -38.06 28.94
N ARG A 54 -27.72 -38.70 28.31
CA ARG A 54 -29.12 -38.25 28.41
C ARG A 54 -29.71 -38.70 29.74
N SER A 55 -30.45 -37.79 30.37
CA SER A 55 -31.23 -37.99 31.59
C SER A 55 -32.71 -38.04 31.24
N VAL A 56 -33.47 -38.97 31.82
CA VAL A 56 -34.90 -39.13 31.54
C VAL A 56 -35.74 -38.55 32.68
N PHE A 57 -36.71 -37.71 32.34
CA PHE A 57 -37.69 -37.15 33.26
C PHE A 57 -39.11 -37.40 32.76
N ILE A 58 -40.05 -37.58 33.69
CA ILE A 58 -41.49 -37.63 33.41
C ILE A 58 -42.21 -36.55 34.22
N ASP A 59 -43.13 -35.85 33.58
CA ASP A 59 -43.96 -34.82 34.20
C ASP A 59 -45.27 -35.40 34.76
N THR A 60 -46.07 -34.59 35.46
CA THR A 60 -47.39 -35.00 35.99
C THR A 60 -48.38 -35.42 34.91
N ASN A 61 -48.15 -35.00 33.66
CA ASN A 61 -48.96 -35.35 32.49
C ASN A 61 -48.38 -36.54 31.68
N ASP A 62 -47.51 -37.36 32.29
CA ASP A 62 -46.80 -38.48 31.66
C ASP A 62 -45.92 -38.15 30.44
N ILE A 63 -45.63 -36.87 30.23
CA ILE A 63 -44.74 -36.41 29.16
C ILE A 63 -43.29 -36.71 29.52
N LYS A 64 -42.63 -37.53 28.70
CA LYS A 64 -41.21 -37.89 28.86
C LYS A 64 -40.30 -36.90 28.17
N THR A 65 -39.27 -36.43 28.87
CA THR A 65 -38.22 -35.55 28.34
C THR A 65 -36.84 -36.17 28.57
N THR A 66 -35.94 -36.02 27.58
CA THR A 66 -34.61 -36.66 27.59
C THR A 66 -33.45 -35.69 27.37
N PRO A 67 -33.30 -34.63 28.19
CA PRO A 67 -32.20 -33.67 28.06
C PRO A 67 -30.85 -34.31 28.38
N LEU A 68 -29.76 -33.71 27.89
CA LEU A 68 -28.40 -34.06 28.30
C LEU A 68 -28.16 -33.61 29.76
N ALA A 69 -27.42 -34.40 30.53
CA ALA A 69 -27.13 -34.11 31.94
C ALA A 69 -26.48 -32.71 32.14
N LYS A 70 -25.59 -32.28 31.24
CA LYS A 70 -25.01 -30.93 31.27
C LYS A 70 -26.06 -29.81 31.08
N ASN A 71 -27.11 -30.06 30.30
CA ASN A 71 -28.17 -29.08 30.04
C ASN A 71 -29.11 -28.95 31.25
N VAL A 72 -29.32 -30.04 31.98
CA VAL A 72 -30.05 -30.03 33.26
C VAL A 72 -29.35 -29.13 34.27
N LEU A 73 -28.02 -29.20 34.37
CA LEU A 73 -27.23 -28.29 35.21
C LEU A 73 -27.41 -26.82 34.83
N ILE A 74 -27.39 -26.50 33.54
CA ILE A 74 -27.58 -25.13 33.05
C ILE A 74 -29.00 -24.65 33.39
N ALA A 75 -30.01 -25.47 33.13
CA ALA A 75 -31.42 -25.15 33.40
C ALA A 75 -31.68 -24.96 34.91
N LYS A 76 -31.15 -25.85 35.75
CA LYS A 76 -31.21 -25.73 37.22
C LYS A 76 -30.59 -24.43 37.72
N ASN A 77 -29.42 -24.04 37.18
CA ASN A 77 -28.77 -22.79 37.57
C ASN A 77 -29.60 -21.56 37.17
N ARG A 78 -30.32 -21.61 36.04
CA ARG A 78 -31.29 -20.56 35.66
C ARG A 78 -32.48 -20.48 36.63
N LEU A 79 -32.97 -21.62 37.13
CA LEU A 79 -34.03 -21.68 38.14
C LEU A 79 -33.61 -21.11 39.51
N LYS A 80 -32.31 -21.12 39.86
CA LYS A 80 -31.79 -20.50 41.10
C LYS A 80 -31.73 -18.96 41.04
N GLY A 81 -32.31 -18.31 40.04
CA GLY A 81 -32.22 -16.85 39.88
C GLY A 81 -30.81 -16.33 39.60
N ARG A 82 -29.83 -17.23 39.34
CA ARG A 82 -28.54 -16.80 38.80
C ARG A 82 -28.80 -16.33 37.38
N GLN A 83 -28.91 -15.02 37.23
CA GLN A 83 -29.06 -14.39 35.94
C GLN A 83 -28.02 -14.98 34.97
N PRO A 84 -28.40 -15.31 33.73
CA PRO A 84 -27.39 -15.52 32.70
C PRO A 84 -26.47 -14.29 32.73
N LYS A 85 -25.15 -14.48 32.82
CA LYS A 85 -24.19 -13.37 32.72
C LYS A 85 -24.62 -12.50 31.54
N LYS A 86 -25.11 -11.29 31.83
CA LYS A 86 -25.79 -10.38 30.90
C LYS A 86 -25.10 -10.40 29.53
N GLY A 87 -25.81 -10.89 28.51
CA GLY A 87 -25.39 -10.83 27.11
C GLY A 87 -25.29 -9.41 26.57
N THR A 88 -25.89 -8.43 27.25
CA THR A 88 -25.94 -7.02 26.85
C THR A 88 -24.67 -6.23 27.15
N ILE A 89 -23.91 -6.56 28.21
CA ILE A 89 -22.64 -5.85 28.49
C ILE A 89 -21.55 -6.24 27.47
N ARG A 90 -21.56 -7.48 26.95
CA ARG A 90 -20.54 -7.95 26.00
C ARG A 90 -20.68 -7.38 24.58
N GLN A 91 -21.86 -6.96 24.15
CA GLN A 91 -22.06 -6.35 22.83
C GLN A 91 -21.61 -4.89 22.83
N ASN A 92 -22.03 -4.10 23.82
CA ASN A 92 -21.60 -2.70 23.94
C ASN A 92 -20.09 -2.60 24.18
N PHE A 93 -19.49 -3.44 25.04
CA PHE A 93 -18.02 -3.50 25.19
C PHE A 93 -17.27 -3.91 23.91
N LYS A 94 -17.91 -4.65 23.01
CA LYS A 94 -17.30 -5.06 21.72
C LYS A 94 -17.38 -3.93 20.70
N GLU A 95 -18.45 -3.16 20.69
CA GLU A 95 -18.62 -1.98 19.83
C GLU A 95 -17.71 -0.84 20.30
N ASP A 96 -17.64 -0.57 21.60
CA ASP A 96 -16.71 0.43 22.18
C ASP A 96 -15.25 0.06 21.90
N LYS A 97 -14.89 -1.22 22.03
CA LYS A 97 -13.55 -1.72 21.66
C LYS A 97 -13.29 -1.67 20.17
N LYS A 98 -14.32 -1.80 19.32
CA LYS A 98 -14.19 -1.67 17.87
C LYS A 98 -13.98 -0.21 17.50
N GLN A 99 -14.76 0.71 18.05
CA GLN A 99 -14.62 2.14 17.83
C GLN A 99 -13.26 2.65 18.29
N ALA A 100 -12.82 2.28 19.50
CA ALA A 100 -11.49 2.64 20.00
C ALA A 100 -10.34 2.13 19.10
N ARG A 101 -10.52 0.99 18.42
CA ARG A 101 -9.56 0.47 17.43
C ARG A 101 -9.57 1.27 16.13
N ILE A 102 -10.73 1.74 15.69
CA ILE A 102 -10.88 2.60 14.51
C ILE A 102 -10.26 3.97 14.80
N ASP A 103 -10.53 4.56 15.97
CA ASP A 103 -10.00 5.87 16.35
C ASP A 103 -8.47 5.81 16.49
N LYS A 104 -7.94 4.73 17.08
CA LYS A 104 -6.50 4.50 17.15
C LYS A 104 -5.89 4.41 15.73
N LEU A 105 -6.51 3.65 14.83
CA LEU A 105 -6.05 3.53 13.45
C LEU A 105 -6.09 4.88 12.71
N TYR A 106 -7.16 5.65 12.91
CA TYR A 106 -7.32 6.97 12.32
C TYR A 106 -6.22 7.93 12.77
N ASN A 107 -5.94 7.98 14.07
CA ASN A 107 -4.90 8.84 14.62
C ASN A 107 -3.49 8.42 14.16
N GLU A 108 -3.21 7.11 14.11
CA GLU A 108 -1.93 6.59 13.58
C GLU A 108 -1.75 7.00 12.11
N VAL A 109 -2.76 6.79 11.26
CA VAL A 109 -2.69 7.13 9.83
C VAL A 109 -2.64 8.64 9.61
N LYS A 110 -3.42 9.41 10.37
CA LYS A 110 -3.42 10.88 10.31
C LYS A 110 -2.04 11.44 10.65
N GLY A 111 -1.41 10.96 11.73
CA GLY A 111 -0.07 11.40 12.11
C GLY A 111 0.99 11.10 11.04
N ILE A 112 0.88 9.98 10.33
CA ILE A 112 1.79 9.65 9.21
C ILE A 112 1.52 10.55 7.99
N ALA A 113 0.25 10.80 7.67
CA ALA A 113 -0.12 11.67 6.55
C ALA A 113 0.36 13.11 6.78
N GLU A 114 0.13 13.66 7.97
CA GLU A 114 0.56 15.01 8.35
C GLU A 114 2.08 15.15 8.37
N LYS A 115 2.82 14.14 8.87
CA LYS A 115 4.30 14.11 8.77
C LYS A 115 4.80 14.18 7.34
N GLY A 116 4.06 13.61 6.39
CA GLY A 116 4.39 13.67 4.97
C GLY A 116 3.90 14.93 4.25
N GLY A 117 3.21 15.85 4.94
CA GLY A 117 2.60 17.04 4.33
C GLY A 117 1.32 16.74 3.52
N TYR A 118 0.61 15.66 3.85
CA TYR A 118 -0.65 15.27 3.18
C TYR A 118 -1.84 15.39 4.14
N LYS A 119 -3.00 15.81 3.61
CA LYS A 119 -4.24 15.91 4.38
C LYS A 119 -5.05 14.61 4.27
N LEU A 120 -5.31 13.94 5.39
CA LEU A 120 -6.20 12.78 5.42
C LEU A 120 -7.66 13.22 5.28
N ILE A 121 -8.38 12.68 4.28
CA ILE A 121 -9.81 12.95 4.08
C ILE A 121 -10.65 11.95 4.88
N ARG A 122 -10.45 10.65 4.64
CA ARG A 122 -11.20 9.58 5.30
C ARG A 122 -10.51 8.23 5.21
N LEU A 123 -10.92 7.29 6.07
CA LEU A 123 -10.63 5.87 5.93
C LEU A 123 -11.85 5.15 5.34
N HIS A 124 -11.62 4.23 4.40
CA HIS A 124 -12.67 3.40 3.79
C HIS A 124 -12.22 1.93 3.71
N GLY A 125 -13.18 1.01 3.52
CA GLY A 125 -12.93 -0.44 3.46
C GLY A 125 -13.44 -1.21 4.69
N GLU A 126 -12.86 -2.38 4.97
CA GLU A 126 -13.29 -3.25 6.08
C GLU A 126 -12.66 -2.83 7.42
N LEU A 127 -13.12 -1.71 7.98
CA LEU A 127 -12.68 -1.22 9.30
C LEU A 127 -13.07 -2.21 10.42
N PRO A 128 -12.19 -2.48 11.41
CA PRO A 128 -10.89 -1.84 11.68
C PRO A 128 -9.67 -2.57 11.08
N SER A 129 -9.86 -3.46 10.10
CA SER A 129 -8.76 -4.30 9.58
C SER A 129 -7.73 -3.46 8.83
N LYS A 130 -6.50 -3.39 9.33
CA LYS A 130 -5.37 -2.69 8.69
C LYS A 130 -5.10 -3.17 7.25
N TYR A 131 -5.36 -4.46 6.98
CA TYR A 131 -5.08 -5.10 5.70
C TYR A 131 -6.07 -4.75 4.59
N LYS A 132 -7.31 -4.45 4.97
CA LYS A 132 -8.43 -4.22 4.05
C LYS A 132 -9.03 -2.81 4.19
N SER A 133 -8.32 -1.92 4.89
CA SER A 133 -8.67 -0.52 5.02
C SER A 133 -7.72 0.32 4.19
N PHE A 134 -8.26 1.38 3.62
CA PHE A 134 -7.55 2.32 2.77
C PHE A 134 -7.74 3.73 3.30
N ALA A 135 -6.68 4.51 3.22
CA ALA A 135 -6.62 5.91 3.58
C ALA A 135 -6.70 6.75 2.31
N GLU A 136 -7.72 7.62 2.25
CA GLU A 136 -7.87 8.61 1.19
C GLU A 136 -7.21 9.91 1.64
N CYS A 137 -6.11 10.26 0.99
CA CYS A 137 -5.32 11.45 1.30
C CYS A 137 -5.40 12.44 0.14
N HIS A 138 -5.28 13.73 0.47
CA HIS A 138 -5.16 14.82 -0.48
C HIS A 138 -3.72 15.33 -0.48
N CYS A 139 -3.15 15.47 -1.68
CA CYS A 139 -1.86 16.11 -1.88
C CYS A 139 -2.07 17.57 -2.24
N GLU A 140 -1.71 18.48 -1.34
CA GLU A 140 -1.77 19.93 -1.61
C GLU A 140 -0.80 20.33 -2.73
N THR A 141 0.30 19.59 -2.90
CA THR A 141 1.28 19.85 -3.97
C THR A 141 0.75 19.57 -5.37
N HIS A 142 -0.13 18.58 -5.54
CA HIS A 142 -0.68 18.17 -6.85
C HIS A 142 -2.18 18.43 -6.97
N ASN A 143 -2.83 18.92 -5.91
CA ASN A 143 -4.27 19.10 -5.78
C ASN A 143 -5.10 17.87 -6.16
N GLU A 144 -4.57 16.68 -5.89
CA GLU A 144 -5.20 15.40 -6.22
C GLU A 144 -5.45 14.55 -4.97
N THR A 145 -6.56 13.80 -5.00
CA THR A 145 -6.87 12.79 -4.01
C THR A 145 -6.32 11.43 -4.45
N PHE A 146 -5.76 10.68 -3.50
CA PHE A 146 -5.23 9.34 -3.77
C PHE A 146 -5.50 8.42 -2.59
N SER A 147 -5.61 7.12 -2.89
CA SER A 147 -5.89 6.08 -1.90
C SER A 147 -4.66 5.18 -1.68
N ARG A 148 -4.38 4.83 -0.42
CA ARG A 148 -3.30 3.92 -0.02
C ARG A 148 -3.77 2.95 1.06
N ASN A 149 -3.23 1.73 1.03
CA ASN A 149 -3.55 0.72 2.03
C ASN A 149 -3.00 1.13 3.41
N CYS A 150 -3.82 1.06 4.46
CA CYS A 150 -3.43 1.45 5.81
C CYS A 150 -2.25 0.63 6.34
N ARG A 151 -2.15 -0.67 6.01
CA ARG A 151 -1.00 -1.51 6.40
C ARG A 151 0.30 -0.96 5.84
N ASP A 152 0.32 -0.61 4.56
CA ASP A 152 1.54 -0.16 3.89
C ASP A 152 2.01 1.17 4.46
N LEU A 153 1.07 2.09 4.75
CA LEU A 153 1.38 3.36 5.39
C LEU A 153 2.00 3.16 6.78
N LEU A 154 1.40 2.28 7.58
CA LEU A 154 1.88 1.99 8.93
C LEU A 154 3.23 1.26 8.94
N HIS A 155 3.46 0.34 7.99
CA HIS A 155 4.71 -0.40 7.90
C HIS A 155 5.86 0.46 7.38
N LYS A 156 5.59 1.31 6.37
CA LYS A 156 6.61 2.20 5.80
C LYS A 156 6.82 3.48 6.60
N GLY A 157 5.89 3.82 7.49
CA GLY A 157 5.90 5.05 8.27
C GLY A 157 5.84 6.32 7.41
N SER A 158 5.47 6.21 6.13
CA SER A 158 5.45 7.32 5.18
C SER A 158 4.28 7.18 4.20
N VAL A 159 3.75 8.34 3.82
CA VAL A 159 2.75 8.49 2.75
C VAL A 159 3.43 9.26 1.62
N THR A 160 3.25 8.82 0.38
CA THR A 160 3.71 9.58 -0.78
C THR A 160 2.65 9.54 -1.86
N CYS A 161 2.27 10.72 -2.36
CA CYS A 161 1.40 10.83 -3.52
C CYS A 161 2.07 10.12 -4.72
N PRO A 162 1.34 9.32 -5.51
CA PRO A 162 1.88 8.67 -6.70
C PRO A 162 2.56 9.66 -7.66
N GLN A 163 1.99 10.86 -7.82
CA GLN A 163 2.58 11.89 -8.68
C GLN A 163 3.88 12.45 -8.09
N CYS A 164 3.91 12.78 -6.79
CA CYS A 164 5.15 13.17 -6.09
C CYS A 164 6.24 12.11 -6.26
N LEU A 165 5.90 10.84 -6.02
CA LEU A 165 6.85 9.73 -6.13
C LEU A 165 7.43 9.63 -7.54
N THR A 166 6.60 9.84 -8.54
CA THR A 166 7.05 9.77 -9.93
C THR A 166 7.92 10.97 -10.31
N VAL A 167 7.65 12.17 -9.76
CA VAL A 167 8.59 13.30 -9.85
C VAL A 167 9.92 12.90 -9.26
N MET A 168 9.93 12.47 -7.99
CA MET A 168 11.17 12.18 -7.27
C MET A 168 12.03 11.16 -8.01
N ARG A 169 11.43 10.11 -8.57
CA ARG A 169 12.13 9.12 -9.40
C ARG A 169 12.69 9.73 -10.69
N SER A 170 11.89 10.55 -11.38
CA SER A 170 12.34 11.25 -12.60
C SER A 170 13.49 12.23 -12.30
N LEU A 171 13.45 12.90 -11.14
CA LEU A 171 14.53 13.78 -10.66
C LEU A 171 15.81 12.99 -10.35
N GLN A 172 15.71 11.86 -9.64
CA GLN A 172 16.86 10.98 -9.34
C GLN A 172 17.54 10.47 -10.62
N ASN A 173 16.76 10.12 -11.63
CA ASN A 173 17.28 9.73 -12.93
C ASN A 173 17.99 10.90 -13.63
N GLY A 174 17.41 12.10 -13.61
CA GLY A 174 18.01 13.30 -14.16
C GLY A 174 19.36 13.65 -13.51
N VAL A 175 19.45 13.59 -12.18
CA VAL A 175 20.68 13.79 -11.42
C VAL A 175 21.73 12.72 -11.75
N SER A 176 21.32 11.46 -11.91
CA SER A 176 22.23 10.38 -12.33
C SER A 176 22.78 10.59 -13.74
N HIS A 177 21.95 11.10 -14.66
CA HIS A 177 22.40 11.51 -16.00
C HIS A 177 23.38 12.68 -15.95
N TYR A 178 23.13 13.69 -15.10
CA TYR A 178 24.08 14.78 -14.86
C TYR A 178 25.43 14.24 -14.41
N LYS A 179 25.45 13.34 -13.41
CA LYS A 179 26.68 12.73 -12.87
C LYS A 179 27.48 11.96 -13.93
N ARG A 180 26.83 11.35 -14.93
CA ARG A 180 27.48 10.48 -15.93
C ARG A 180 27.79 11.16 -17.27
N GLN A 181 26.96 12.09 -17.73
CA GLN A 181 26.98 12.61 -19.11
C GLN A 181 26.99 14.14 -19.19
N GLY A 182 26.55 14.84 -18.14
CA GLY A 182 26.24 16.27 -18.18
C GLY A 182 27.40 17.23 -17.94
N LYS A 183 28.61 16.74 -17.59
CA LYS A 183 29.71 17.64 -17.23
C LYS A 183 30.37 18.38 -18.41
N MET A 184 30.24 17.91 -19.65
CA MET A 184 31.07 18.44 -20.77
C MET A 184 30.42 18.46 -22.16
N ARG A 185 29.20 17.92 -22.36
CA ARG A 185 28.59 17.81 -23.70
C ARG A 185 27.49 18.85 -23.88
N PRO A 186 27.40 19.49 -25.06
CA PRO A 186 26.24 20.31 -25.41
C PRO A 186 24.97 19.48 -25.41
N VAL A 187 23.92 19.97 -24.74
CA VAL A 187 22.63 19.31 -24.68
C VAL A 187 21.51 20.34 -24.79
N SER A 188 20.43 19.96 -25.45
CA SER A 188 19.29 20.84 -25.68
C SER A 188 18.12 20.52 -24.77
N LEU A 189 17.59 21.57 -24.12
CA LEU A 189 16.27 21.55 -23.51
C LEU A 189 15.24 21.79 -24.62
N TYR A 190 14.24 20.92 -24.71
CA TYR A 190 13.18 21.03 -25.69
C TYR A 190 11.80 20.99 -25.04
N ILE A 191 10.83 21.61 -25.71
CA ILE A 191 9.40 21.56 -25.36
C ILE A 191 8.62 21.21 -26.62
N ASN A 192 7.83 20.14 -26.54
CA ASN A 192 6.86 19.72 -27.54
C ASN A 192 5.47 20.16 -27.11
N SER A 193 4.66 20.66 -28.04
CA SER A 193 3.21 20.75 -27.89
C SER A 193 2.58 19.40 -28.21
N LEU A 194 1.59 19.00 -27.42
CA LEU A 194 0.73 17.85 -27.63
C LEU A 194 -0.70 18.37 -27.88
N GLU A 195 -1.11 18.41 -29.15
CA GLU A 195 -2.40 18.95 -29.60
C GLU A 195 -2.75 20.37 -29.08
N ASN A 196 -1.75 21.19 -28.71
CA ASN A 196 -1.95 22.48 -28.03
C ASN A 196 -2.77 22.39 -26.73
N LYS A 197 -2.94 21.19 -26.16
CA LYS A 197 -3.61 20.93 -24.88
C LYS A 197 -2.59 20.75 -23.77
N PHE A 198 -1.51 20.05 -24.07
CA PHE A 198 -0.41 19.80 -23.16
C PHE A 198 0.91 20.18 -23.79
N ILE A 199 1.91 20.36 -22.94
CA ILE A 199 3.31 20.47 -23.33
C ILE A 199 4.07 19.30 -22.71
N LYS A 200 5.11 18.84 -23.39
CA LYS A 200 6.07 17.86 -22.90
C LYS A 200 7.46 18.44 -23.03
N PHE A 201 8.18 18.53 -21.93
CA PHE A 201 9.55 19.04 -21.94
C PHE A 201 10.55 17.90 -21.70
N GLY A 202 11.82 18.14 -22.03
CA GLY A 202 12.88 17.20 -21.73
C GLY A 202 14.22 17.65 -22.26
N VAL A 203 15.25 16.87 -21.96
CA VAL A 203 16.64 17.14 -22.35
C VAL A 203 17.11 16.07 -23.33
N SER A 204 17.77 16.48 -24.42
CA SER A 204 18.30 15.58 -25.45
C SER A 204 19.46 16.22 -26.21
N ILE A 205 20.43 15.41 -26.65
CA ILE A 205 21.48 15.84 -27.57
C ILE A 205 20.89 16.13 -28.96
N SER A 206 19.86 15.37 -29.35
CA SER A 206 19.17 15.53 -30.64
C SER A 206 17.66 15.61 -30.42
N PRO A 207 17.10 16.82 -30.21
CA PRO A 207 15.67 17.02 -30.00
C PRO A 207 14.79 16.50 -31.14
N GLU A 208 15.25 16.62 -32.39
CA GLU A 208 14.49 16.17 -33.57
C GLU A 208 14.31 14.65 -33.62
N LEU A 209 15.39 13.89 -33.36
CA LEU A 209 15.32 12.43 -33.24
C LEU A 209 14.40 12.03 -32.09
N ARG A 210 14.47 12.78 -30.98
CA ARG A 210 13.63 12.55 -29.82
C ARG A 210 12.14 12.81 -30.12
N LEU A 211 11.82 13.84 -30.90
CA LEU A 211 10.47 14.10 -31.39
C LEU A 211 9.96 12.97 -32.29
N LYS A 212 10.78 12.49 -33.24
CA LYS A 212 10.42 11.34 -34.11
C LYS A 212 10.11 10.10 -33.28
N GLN A 213 10.89 9.82 -32.23
CA GLN A 213 10.62 8.72 -31.29
C GLN A 213 9.30 8.93 -30.54
N HIS A 214 9.05 10.13 -30.01
CA HIS A 214 7.81 10.42 -29.28
C HIS A 214 6.57 10.31 -30.18
N LYS A 215 6.65 10.71 -31.45
CA LYS A 215 5.57 10.52 -32.44
C LYS A 215 5.25 9.05 -32.70
N LYS A 216 6.24 8.16 -32.67
CA LYS A 216 6.02 6.70 -32.79
C LYS A 216 5.36 6.08 -31.55
N GLN A 217 5.50 6.73 -30.38
CA GLN A 217 5.07 6.20 -29.08
C GLN A 217 3.79 6.84 -28.55
N SER A 218 3.12 7.66 -29.36
CA SER A 218 1.96 8.45 -28.94
C SER A 218 0.96 8.56 -30.08
N ASN A 219 -0.32 8.53 -29.73
CA ASN A 219 -1.40 8.79 -30.69
C ASN A 219 -1.71 10.29 -30.83
N LEU A 220 -1.06 11.15 -30.04
CA LEU A 220 -1.26 12.59 -30.06
C LEU A 220 -0.33 13.25 -31.07
N ASP A 221 -0.84 14.22 -31.83
CA ASP A 221 0.01 15.04 -32.70
C ASP A 221 0.97 15.90 -31.86
N GLN A 222 2.24 15.89 -32.26
CA GLN A 222 3.32 16.56 -31.54
C GLN A 222 4.08 17.51 -32.45
N SER A 223 4.29 18.72 -31.98
CA SER A 223 5.13 19.71 -32.67
C SER A 223 6.15 20.28 -31.70
N MET A 224 7.36 20.56 -32.20
CA MET A 224 8.38 21.23 -31.42
C MET A 224 7.99 22.71 -31.29
N VAL A 225 7.88 23.22 -30.07
CA VAL A 225 7.52 24.63 -29.81
C VAL A 225 8.67 25.44 -29.22
N TYR A 226 9.65 24.78 -28.60
CA TYR A 226 10.82 25.44 -28.05
C TYR A 226 12.02 24.50 -28.05
N VAL A 227 13.19 25.00 -28.43
CA VAL A 227 14.47 24.30 -28.30
C VAL A 227 15.54 25.31 -27.91
N ARG A 228 16.33 24.97 -26.89
CA ARG A 228 17.49 25.74 -26.48
C ARG A 228 18.66 24.82 -26.19
N GLU A 229 19.76 25.05 -26.88
CA GLU A 229 21.03 24.36 -26.63
C GLU A 229 21.83 25.06 -25.53
N PHE A 230 22.41 24.26 -24.65
CA PHE A 230 23.34 24.68 -23.62
C PHE A 230 24.69 24.04 -23.87
N LYS A 231 25.76 24.84 -23.83
CA LYS A 231 27.15 24.33 -23.93
C LYS A 231 27.46 23.39 -22.77
N ASP A 232 27.07 23.83 -21.58
CA ASP A 232 27.19 23.06 -20.36
C ASP A 232 25.90 22.28 -20.13
N GLY A 233 25.92 20.98 -20.46
CA GLY A 233 24.74 20.11 -20.37
C GLY A 233 24.07 20.07 -18.99
N TRP A 234 24.81 20.42 -17.93
CA TRP A 234 24.25 20.52 -16.58
C TRP A 234 23.18 21.61 -16.44
N GLN A 235 23.29 22.70 -17.19
CA GLN A 235 22.33 23.81 -17.17
C GLN A 235 20.95 23.34 -17.68
N ALA A 236 20.94 22.54 -18.75
CA ALA A 236 19.72 21.96 -19.29
C ALA A 236 19.02 21.02 -18.28
N ILE A 237 19.80 20.23 -17.54
CA ILE A 237 19.29 19.28 -16.54
C ILE A 237 18.79 20.01 -15.29
N ASP A 238 19.51 21.04 -14.83
CA ASP A 238 19.09 21.88 -13.72
C ASP A 238 17.78 22.62 -14.03
N LEU A 239 17.65 23.15 -15.24
CA LEU A 239 16.40 23.72 -15.73
C LEU A 239 15.26 22.70 -15.80
N GLU A 240 15.50 21.50 -16.31
CA GLU A 240 14.50 20.43 -16.33
C GLU A 240 14.02 20.10 -14.90
N TYR A 241 14.95 20.06 -13.94
CA TYR A 241 14.66 19.87 -12.52
C TYR A 241 13.81 21.03 -11.96
N GLY A 242 14.20 22.27 -12.26
CA GLY A 242 13.47 23.48 -11.90
C GLY A 242 12.04 23.49 -12.45
N ILE A 243 11.85 23.12 -13.71
CA ILE A 243 10.52 23.05 -14.33
C ILE A 243 9.65 21.99 -13.65
N LYS A 244 10.22 20.79 -13.36
CA LYS A 244 9.50 19.70 -12.69
C LYS A 244 9.02 20.09 -11.29
N THR A 245 9.80 20.88 -10.56
CA THR A 245 9.56 21.25 -9.16
C THR A 245 8.69 22.50 -9.00
N ARG A 246 8.89 23.52 -9.84
CA ARG A 246 8.15 24.80 -9.77
C ARG A 246 6.81 24.76 -10.47
N PHE A 247 6.73 24.18 -11.68
CA PHE A 247 5.50 24.15 -12.45
C PHE A 247 4.72 22.88 -12.15
N LYS A 248 3.60 23.05 -11.44
CA LYS A 248 2.67 21.99 -11.02
C LYS A 248 1.48 21.95 -11.96
N GLY A 249 0.84 20.80 -12.12
CA GLY A 249 -0.33 20.66 -12.99
C GLY A 249 -0.61 19.21 -13.38
N LYS A 250 -1.75 19.00 -14.06
CA LYS A 250 -2.21 17.68 -14.47
C LYS A 250 -1.21 17.05 -15.44
N ARG A 251 -0.80 15.83 -15.13
CA ARG A 251 0.02 14.99 -16.01
C ARG A 251 -0.88 14.11 -16.84
N LEU A 252 -0.51 13.89 -18.09
CA LEU A 252 -1.14 12.84 -18.89
C LEU A 252 -1.01 11.50 -18.16
N THR A 253 -1.95 10.60 -18.39
CA THR A 253 -1.86 9.26 -17.83
C THR A 253 -1.09 8.33 -18.77
N SER A 254 -0.64 7.19 -18.25
CA SER A 254 -0.02 6.14 -19.09
C SER A 254 -0.93 5.62 -20.20
N LYS A 255 -2.24 5.92 -20.15
CA LYS A 255 -3.20 5.58 -21.21
C LYS A 255 -3.09 6.50 -22.41
N ASP A 256 -2.75 7.76 -22.19
CA ASP A 256 -2.68 8.80 -23.21
C ASP A 256 -1.27 8.90 -23.82
N LEU A 257 -0.24 8.63 -23.00
CA LEU A 257 1.15 8.61 -23.43
C LEU A 257 1.89 7.44 -22.77
N THR A 258 2.38 6.49 -23.56
CA THR A 258 2.97 5.23 -23.06
C THR A 258 4.20 5.48 -22.20
N VAL A 259 5.02 6.50 -22.51
CA VAL A 259 6.27 6.82 -21.79
C VAL A 259 6.47 8.33 -21.63
N GLY A 260 6.94 8.75 -20.45
CA GLY A 260 7.34 10.14 -20.17
C GLY A 260 6.16 11.11 -20.03
N TYR A 261 5.03 10.62 -19.54
CA TYR A 261 3.87 11.44 -19.16
C TYR A 261 4.15 12.30 -17.91
N THR A 262 5.30 12.11 -17.27
CA THR A 262 5.70 12.81 -16.05
C THR A 262 6.26 14.19 -16.32
N GLU A 263 6.85 14.36 -17.50
CA GLU A 263 7.36 15.61 -18.04
C GLU A 263 6.30 16.39 -18.83
N THR A 264 5.01 16.11 -18.62
CA THR A 264 3.90 16.82 -19.28
C THR A 264 3.22 17.84 -18.38
N ARG A 265 2.83 18.99 -18.92
CA ARG A 265 2.08 20.06 -18.24
C ARG A 265 0.98 20.61 -19.14
N GLU A 266 0.06 21.38 -18.57
CA GLU A 266 -0.96 22.08 -19.37
C GLU A 266 -0.32 23.12 -20.28
N TYR A 267 -0.84 23.25 -21.50
CA TYR A 267 -0.30 24.19 -22.49
C TYR A 267 -0.34 25.65 -22.03
N ARG A 268 -1.29 26.00 -21.16
CA ARG A 268 -1.43 27.35 -20.58
C ARG A 268 -0.19 27.81 -19.79
N LEU A 269 0.60 26.87 -19.27
CA LEU A 269 1.82 27.18 -18.51
C LEU A 269 3.03 27.48 -19.41
N LEU A 270 2.91 27.28 -20.73
CA LEU A 270 4.01 27.47 -21.67
C LEU A 270 4.65 28.86 -21.58
N PRO A 271 3.90 29.99 -21.55
CA PRO A 271 4.52 31.32 -21.47
C PRO A 271 5.31 31.53 -20.17
N GLU A 272 4.80 31.02 -19.05
CA GLU A 272 5.48 31.13 -17.75
C GLU A 272 6.74 30.27 -17.70
N ILE A 273 6.71 29.07 -18.30
CA ILE A 273 7.86 28.19 -18.40
C ILE A 273 8.95 28.78 -19.29
N ILE A 274 8.58 29.37 -20.44
CA ILE A 274 9.54 30.07 -21.31
C ILE A 274 10.19 31.22 -20.54
N LYS A 275 9.38 32.06 -19.87
CA LYS A 275 9.91 33.14 -19.03
C LYS A 275 10.89 32.64 -17.97
N PHE A 276 10.56 31.54 -17.30
CA PHE A 276 11.44 30.92 -16.31
C PHE A 276 12.77 30.43 -16.90
N ILE A 277 12.75 29.86 -18.12
CA ILE A 277 13.97 29.46 -18.82
C ILE A 277 14.79 30.69 -19.19
N ASP A 278 14.15 31.75 -19.71
CA ASP A 278 14.84 32.99 -20.09
C ASP A 278 15.45 33.68 -18.87
N ASP A 279 14.75 33.75 -17.74
CA ASP A 279 15.26 34.28 -16.47
C ASP A 279 16.52 33.52 -16.00
N TYR A 280 16.53 32.19 -16.15
CA TYR A 280 17.70 31.36 -15.83
C TYR A 280 18.87 31.61 -16.78
N ILE A 281 18.61 31.72 -18.09
CA ILE A 281 19.64 32.02 -19.09
C ILE A 281 20.27 33.39 -18.81
N ASN A 282 19.45 34.38 -18.45
CA ASN A 282 19.90 35.72 -18.11
C ASN A 282 20.72 35.77 -16.81
N LEU A 283 20.36 34.94 -15.83
CA LEU A 283 21.14 34.77 -14.60
C LEU A 283 22.53 34.17 -14.88
N ASN A 284 22.64 33.36 -15.94
CA ASN A 284 23.84 32.62 -16.34
C ASN A 284 24.59 32.00 -15.15
N PRO A 285 23.92 31.12 -14.38
CA PRO A 285 24.48 30.60 -13.14
C PRO A 285 25.72 29.76 -13.43
N THR A 286 26.70 29.86 -12.54
CA THR A 286 27.93 29.03 -12.55
C THR A 286 27.78 27.74 -11.74
N LEU A 287 26.69 27.62 -10.98
CA LEU A 287 26.35 26.46 -10.15
C LEU A 287 24.85 26.13 -10.27
N PRO A 288 24.45 24.86 -10.11
CA PRO A 288 23.05 24.44 -10.10
C PRO A 288 22.21 25.26 -9.13
N GLN A 289 21.06 25.77 -9.61
CA GLN A 289 20.15 26.59 -8.82
C GLN A 289 18.99 25.79 -8.24
N TYR A 290 18.60 24.69 -8.90
CA TYR A 290 17.38 23.97 -8.56
C TYR A 290 17.63 22.55 -8.08
N ILE A 291 18.72 21.92 -8.49
CA ILE A 291 19.14 20.64 -7.94
C ILE A 291 19.52 20.85 -6.47
N ILE A 292 18.65 20.43 -5.56
CA ILE A 292 18.90 20.41 -4.11
C ILE A 292 19.61 19.10 -3.82
N GLU A 293 20.86 19.17 -3.37
CA GLU A 293 21.61 17.99 -2.93
C GLU A 293 21.44 17.85 -1.42
N ASP A 294 21.09 16.64 -0.95
CA ASP A 294 21.24 16.33 0.48
C ASP A 294 22.74 16.42 0.81
N ASP A 295 23.09 17.31 1.73
CA ASP A 295 24.46 17.72 2.12
C ASP A 295 25.41 16.56 2.54
N GLU A 296 24.89 15.34 2.75
CA GLU A 296 25.68 14.17 3.19
C GLU A 296 26.57 13.55 2.08
N TYR A 297 26.33 13.79 0.80
CA TYR A 297 27.10 13.12 -0.27
C TYR A 297 28.40 13.84 -0.67
N TRP A 298 28.44 15.18 -0.65
CA TRP A 298 29.65 15.94 -1.04
C TRP A 298 30.69 16.06 0.06
N SER A 299 30.25 15.97 1.32
CA SER A 299 31.13 15.86 2.47
C SER A 299 31.93 14.54 2.45
N ALA A 300 31.38 13.47 1.87
CA ALA A 300 32.07 12.19 1.69
C ALA A 300 33.08 12.16 0.52
N ILE A 301 33.02 13.10 -0.42
CA ILE A 301 33.92 13.14 -1.60
C ILE A 301 35.20 13.95 -1.33
N LYS A 302 35.27 14.72 -0.22
CA LYS A 302 36.46 15.52 0.06
C LYS A 302 37.65 14.73 0.61
N ASP A 303 37.45 13.58 1.25
CA ASP A 303 38.53 12.96 2.03
C ASP A 303 38.92 11.51 1.67
N ASP A 304 38.25 10.79 0.75
CA ASP A 304 38.63 9.37 0.50
C ASP A 304 38.39 8.85 -0.93
N PHE A 305 38.91 9.53 -1.96
CA PHE A 305 39.13 8.86 -3.26
C PHE A 305 40.39 9.38 -3.94
N VAL A 306 41.53 8.75 -3.61
CA VAL A 306 42.70 8.78 -4.50
C VAL A 306 42.34 7.93 -5.72
N PHE A 307 42.18 8.60 -6.85
CA PHE A 307 41.82 8.01 -8.13
C PHE A 307 43.06 7.32 -8.73
N ASP A 308 43.01 6.00 -8.91
CA ASP A 308 44.07 5.24 -9.59
C ASP A 308 43.76 5.16 -11.10
N GLU A 309 44.48 5.97 -11.89
CA GLU A 309 44.36 6.04 -13.35
C GLU A 309 44.80 4.75 -14.06
N SER A 310 45.43 3.79 -13.37
CA SER A 310 45.99 2.57 -13.98
C SER A 310 44.96 1.49 -14.34
N GLN A 311 43.68 1.65 -13.96
CA GLN A 311 42.63 0.66 -14.25
C GLN A 311 41.92 0.87 -15.60
N PHE A 312 42.24 1.93 -16.35
CA PHE A 312 41.70 2.17 -17.68
C PHE A 312 42.74 1.82 -18.76
N MET A 313 42.77 0.54 -19.15
CA MET A 313 43.30 0.16 -20.46
C MET A 313 42.21 0.41 -21.51
N PHE A 314 42.39 1.45 -22.33
CA PHE A 314 41.58 1.66 -23.52
C PHE A 314 41.90 0.56 -24.54
N PRO A 315 40.91 -0.09 -25.19
CA PRO A 315 41.19 -0.91 -26.36
C PRO A 315 41.71 -0.01 -27.49
N ASP A 316 42.79 -0.47 -28.13
CA ASP A 316 43.49 0.24 -29.20
C ASP A 316 42.51 0.57 -30.34
N THR A 317 42.37 1.85 -30.68
CA THR A 317 41.41 2.37 -31.66
C THR A 317 41.79 2.09 -33.12
N SER A 318 42.61 1.07 -33.36
CA SER A 318 43.07 0.66 -34.69
C SER A 318 42.28 -0.53 -35.28
N ASP A 319 41.37 -1.15 -34.52
CA ASP A 319 40.51 -2.22 -35.02
C ASP A 319 39.29 -1.67 -35.80
N GLU A 320 39.44 -1.53 -37.12
CA GLU A 320 38.37 -1.21 -38.08
C GLU A 320 37.19 -2.21 -38.04
N GLU A 321 37.41 -3.40 -37.48
CA GLU A 321 36.42 -4.49 -37.38
C GLU A 321 35.26 -4.18 -36.41
N TYR A 322 35.45 -3.24 -35.46
CA TYR A 322 34.37 -2.82 -34.56
C TYR A 322 33.33 -1.92 -35.25
N TYR A 323 33.74 -1.14 -36.26
CA TYR A 323 32.85 -0.22 -36.98
C TYR A 323 32.17 -0.87 -38.20
N SER A 324 32.77 -1.89 -38.81
CA SER A 324 32.12 -2.67 -39.89
C SER A 324 30.88 -3.42 -39.38
N ASN A 325 30.93 -3.95 -38.15
CA ASN A 325 29.83 -4.70 -37.53
C ASN A 325 28.63 -3.83 -37.09
N LEU A 326 28.76 -2.49 -37.11
CA LEU A 326 27.65 -1.56 -36.87
C LEU A 326 26.94 -1.12 -38.18
N ALA A 327 27.50 -1.44 -39.35
CA ALA A 327 26.99 -1.04 -40.65
C ALA A 327 26.07 -2.08 -41.33
N GLU A 328 25.88 -3.27 -40.76
CA GLU A 328 25.02 -4.34 -41.31
C GLU A 328 23.57 -4.36 -40.78
N LEU A 329 23.05 -3.23 -40.31
CA LEU A 329 21.60 -3.07 -40.12
C LEU A 329 21.00 -2.50 -41.42
N ASP A 330 20.67 -3.41 -42.34
CA ASP A 330 19.97 -3.14 -43.60
C ASP A 330 18.70 -2.30 -43.34
N LEU A 331 18.69 -1.08 -43.89
CA LEU A 331 17.61 -0.10 -43.84
C LEU A 331 16.83 -0.08 -45.17
N SER A 332 16.62 -1.24 -45.79
CA SER A 332 15.70 -1.33 -46.93
C SER A 332 14.24 -1.09 -46.45
N PRO A 333 13.43 -0.27 -47.17
CA PRO A 333 12.04 -0.03 -46.81
C PRO A 333 11.22 -1.31 -47.01
N LEU A 334 10.48 -1.73 -46.00
CA LEU A 334 9.42 -2.75 -46.15
C LEU A 334 8.33 -2.19 -47.08
N GLU A 335 8.42 -2.52 -48.36
CA GLU A 335 7.34 -2.36 -49.33
C GLU A 335 6.21 -3.34 -48.98
N THR A 336 5.03 -2.77 -48.73
CA THR A 336 3.67 -3.32 -48.92
C THR A 336 3.43 -4.82 -48.76
N LEU A 337 2.60 -5.19 -47.78
CA LEU A 337 1.42 -6.05 -47.93
C LEU A 337 0.40 -5.79 -46.83
#